data_AF-A0A1V5Z4C5-F1
#
_entry.id   AF-A0A1V5Z4C5-F1
#
_cell.length_a   1.000
_cell.length_b   1.000
_cell.length_c   1.000
_cell.angle_alpha   90.00
_cell.angle_beta   90.00
_cell.angle_gamma   90.00
#
_symmetry.space_group_name_H-M   'P 1'
#
loop_
_entity.id
_entity.type
_entity.pdbx_description
1 polymer ?
#
loop_
_entity_poly.entity_id
_entity_poly.type
_entity_poly.pdbx_seq_one_letter_code
_entity_poly.pdbx_strand_id
1 'polypeptide(L)'
;MTMSLTAIGSLGILLTVSAWARFTESRGSGLAMAKTLFAHSCAPALILLAGMGLPGAFYITGFSVILACVFNAAFNVAVNRAMLNQVPDHDRIGYTALWTVSTALALGITPVAAGFLIEHFGLWGFRLCFLLSGFTTTLAGFLYLFLIYDRSLSEKTWLHLLNPVLPLRTAGRILWITLGLHESNRQVSSTDEPRPSS
;
A
#
# COMPACT_ATOMS: atom_id res chain seq x y z
N MET A 1 6.29 19.23 -11.14
CA MET A 1 7.21 18.22 -10.53
C MET A 1 6.48 17.23 -9.64
N THR A 2 5.57 17.70 -8.78
CA THR A 2 4.70 16.85 -7.93
C THR A 2 3.89 15.81 -8.72
N MET A 3 3.26 16.21 -9.84
CA MET A 3 2.45 15.29 -10.67
C MET A 3 3.25 14.17 -11.34
N SER A 4 4.51 14.43 -11.73
CA SER A 4 5.37 13.40 -12.31
C SER A 4 5.83 12.40 -11.26
N LEU A 5 6.14 12.86 -10.05
CA LEU A 5 6.52 11.99 -8.92
C LEU A 5 5.37 11.08 -8.51
N THR A 6 4.14 11.60 -8.40
CA THR A 6 2.97 10.77 -8.09
C THR A 6 2.67 9.78 -9.21
N ALA A 7 2.80 10.17 -10.48
CA ALA A 7 2.62 9.25 -11.61
C ALA A 7 3.63 8.09 -11.60
N ILE A 8 4.92 8.39 -11.35
CA ILE A 8 5.96 7.35 -11.24
C ILE A 8 5.73 6.47 -10.01
N GLY A 9 5.31 7.05 -8.88
CA GLY A 9 4.91 6.31 -7.69
C GLY A 9 3.77 5.33 -8.00
N SER A 10 2.71 5.80 -8.66
CA SER A 10 1.58 4.96 -9.09
C SER A 10 2.00 3.86 -10.08
N LEU A 11 2.90 4.16 -11.01
CA LEU A 11 3.46 3.14 -11.91
C LEU A 11 4.26 2.09 -11.12
N GLY A 12 5.08 2.49 -10.16
CA GLY A 12 5.80 1.59 -9.27
C GLY A 12 4.86 0.68 -8.48
N ILE A 13 3.77 1.24 -7.95
CA ILE A 13 2.71 0.47 -7.27
C ILE A 13 2.13 -0.55 -8.24
N LEU A 14 1.68 -0.14 -9.43
CA LEU A 14 1.08 -1.02 -10.42
C LEU A 14 1.99 -2.21 -10.77
N LEU A 15 3.28 -1.96 -10.96
CA LEU A 15 4.26 -3.00 -11.31
C LEU A 15 4.55 -3.98 -10.17
N THR A 16 4.39 -3.56 -8.91
CA THR A 16 4.82 -4.35 -7.74
C THR A 16 3.66 -4.94 -6.94
N VAL A 17 2.47 -4.34 -6.97
CA VAL A 17 1.32 -4.72 -6.14
C VAL A 17 0.94 -6.19 -6.29
N SER A 18 1.03 -6.72 -7.51
CA SER A 18 0.74 -8.13 -7.80
C SER A 18 1.78 -9.08 -7.19
N ALA A 19 3.05 -8.69 -7.18
CA ALA A 19 4.10 -9.49 -6.58
C ALA A 19 3.94 -9.53 -5.04
N TRP A 20 3.60 -8.38 -4.45
CA TRP A 20 3.30 -8.29 -3.02
C TRP A 20 2.07 -9.11 -2.64
N ALA A 21 0.96 -9.02 -3.38
CA ALA A 21 -0.23 -9.83 -3.13
C ALA A 21 0.08 -11.34 -3.06
N ARG A 22 0.86 -11.84 -4.02
CA ARG A 22 1.26 -13.26 -4.05
C ARG A 22 2.30 -13.63 -3.00
N PHE A 23 3.18 -12.69 -2.62
CA PHE A 23 4.08 -12.90 -1.49
C PHE A 23 3.28 -13.08 -0.19
N THR A 24 2.26 -12.25 0.03
CA THR A 24 1.34 -12.35 1.16
C THR A 24 0.56 -13.68 1.14
N GLU A 25 0.23 -14.21 -0.04
CA GLU A 25 -0.39 -15.54 -0.20
C GLU A 25 0.50 -16.68 0.26
N SER A 26 1.77 -16.66 -0.15
CA SER A 26 2.70 -17.78 0.05
C SER A 26 3.39 -17.76 1.41
N ARG A 27 3.68 -16.58 1.95
CA ARG A 27 4.52 -16.40 3.15
C ARG A 27 3.76 -15.85 4.35
N GLY A 28 2.48 -15.53 4.20
CA GLY A 28 1.66 -14.91 5.23
C GLY A 28 1.72 -13.38 5.20
N SER A 29 0.72 -12.79 5.83
CA SER A 29 0.50 -11.35 5.92
C SER A 29 1.40 -10.65 6.93
N GLY A 30 1.70 -11.25 8.08
CA GLY A 30 2.56 -10.69 9.12
C GLY A 30 3.99 -10.45 8.62
N LEU A 31 4.59 -11.44 7.95
CA LEU A 31 5.92 -11.28 7.35
C LEU A 31 5.93 -10.25 6.22
N ALA A 32 4.87 -10.20 5.41
CA ALA A 32 4.72 -9.19 4.35
C ALA A 32 4.60 -7.78 4.94
N MET A 33 3.79 -7.59 5.97
CA MET A 33 3.64 -6.32 6.70
C MET A 33 4.97 -5.88 7.30
N ALA A 34 5.67 -6.77 7.99
CA ALA A 34 6.96 -6.44 8.58
C ALA A 34 7.99 -6.00 7.53
N LYS A 35 8.16 -6.77 6.45
CA LYS A 35 9.11 -6.46 5.37
C LYS A 35 8.78 -5.13 4.68
N THR A 36 7.51 -4.89 4.41
CA THR A 36 7.08 -3.65 3.76
C THR A 36 7.29 -2.44 4.67
N LEU A 37 7.06 -2.56 5.98
CA LEU A 37 7.34 -1.50 6.95
C LEU A 37 8.84 -1.22 7.13
N PHE A 38 9.67 -2.26 7.24
CA PHE A 38 11.13 -2.07 7.27
C PHE A 38 11.65 -1.43 5.98
N ALA A 39 11.10 -1.80 4.83
CA ALA A 39 11.49 -1.20 3.57
C ALA A 39 10.94 0.24 3.43
N HIS A 40 9.77 0.52 3.99
CA HIS A 40 9.20 1.86 4.06
C HIS A 40 10.00 2.78 4.99
N SER A 41 10.58 2.26 6.09
CA SER A 41 11.42 3.06 7.00
C SER A 41 12.73 3.55 6.37
N CYS A 42 13.17 2.94 5.26
CA CYS A 42 14.29 3.45 4.47
C CYS A 42 13.97 4.81 3.80
N ALA A 43 12.70 5.07 3.45
CA ALA A 43 12.33 6.32 2.79
C ALA A 43 12.59 7.57 3.66
N PRO A 44 12.12 7.66 4.93
CA PRO A 44 12.46 8.79 5.79
C PRO A 44 13.96 8.88 6.09
N ALA A 45 14.66 7.74 6.20
CA ALA A 45 16.12 7.73 6.39
C ALA A 45 16.86 8.35 5.19
N LEU A 46 16.47 8.01 3.96
CA LEU A 46 17.04 8.58 2.74
C LEU A 46 16.73 10.09 2.62
N ILE A 47 15.54 10.53 3.04
CA ILE A 47 15.20 11.97 3.05
C ILE A 47 16.06 12.73 4.07
N LEU A 48 16.32 12.14 5.24
CA LEU A 48 17.24 12.72 6.22
C LEU A 48 18.66 12.88 5.65
N LEU A 49 19.17 11.85 4.99
CA LEU A 49 20.49 11.88 4.33
C LEU A 49 20.53 12.93 3.21
N ALA A 50 19.48 13.03 2.39
CA ALA A 50 19.37 14.07 1.38
C ALA A 50 19.41 15.48 1.99
N GLY A 51 18.77 15.66 3.15
CA GLY A 51 18.78 16.91 3.92
C GLY A 51 20.11 17.28 4.58
N MET A 52 21.16 16.44 4.44
CA MET A 52 22.53 16.74 4.88
C MET A 52 23.37 17.44 3.81
N GLY A 53 22.81 17.75 2.64
CA GLY A 53 23.50 18.50 1.58
C GLY A 53 24.37 17.64 0.65
N LEU A 54 24.08 16.34 0.54
CA LEU A 54 24.80 15.45 -0.37
C LEU A 54 24.56 15.84 -1.85
N PRO A 55 25.56 15.71 -2.73
CA PRO A 55 25.37 15.89 -4.16
C PRO A 55 24.32 14.89 -4.67
N GLY A 56 23.32 15.40 -5.40
CA GLY A 56 22.20 14.57 -5.89
C GLY A 56 21.02 14.40 -4.93
N ALA A 57 20.93 15.19 -3.84
CA ALA A 57 19.82 15.18 -2.89
C ALA A 57 18.42 15.21 -3.55
N PHE A 58 18.28 15.87 -4.68
CA PHE A 58 17.05 15.88 -5.48
C PHE A 58 16.62 14.48 -5.94
N TYR A 59 17.54 13.70 -6.51
CA TYR A 59 17.27 12.35 -6.99
C TYR A 59 16.99 11.39 -5.82
N ILE A 60 17.74 11.55 -4.73
CA ILE A 60 17.54 10.76 -3.50
C ILE A 60 16.14 11.02 -2.93
N THR A 61 15.71 12.28 -2.86
CA THR A 61 14.38 12.65 -2.36
C THR A 61 13.28 12.08 -3.27
N GLY A 62 13.42 12.23 -4.59
CA GLY A 62 12.47 11.68 -5.55
C GLY A 62 12.35 10.15 -5.45
N PHE A 63 13.47 9.46 -5.38
CA PHE A 63 13.51 8.01 -5.17
C PHE A 63 12.85 7.60 -3.85
N SER A 64 13.10 8.34 -2.77
CA SER A 64 12.53 8.07 -1.44
C SER A 64 11.00 8.16 -1.44
N VAL A 65 10.45 9.16 -2.14
CA VAL A 65 8.98 9.31 -2.28
C VAL A 65 8.39 8.13 -3.05
N ILE A 66 9.01 7.72 -4.16
CA ILE A 66 8.56 6.56 -4.94
C ILE A 66 8.61 5.29 -4.09
N LEU A 67 9.70 5.10 -3.35
CA LEU A 67 9.89 3.98 -2.43
C LEU A 67 8.79 3.93 -1.36
N ALA A 68 8.49 5.09 -0.76
CA ALA A 68 7.43 5.23 0.24
C ALA A 68 6.07 4.84 -0.35
N CYS A 69 5.73 5.33 -1.55
CA CYS A 69 4.49 4.99 -2.25
C CYS A 69 4.36 3.48 -2.49
N VAL A 70 5.40 2.84 -3.03
CA VAL A 70 5.42 1.41 -3.34
C VAL A 70 5.19 0.56 -2.09
N PHE A 71 5.97 0.80 -1.03
CA PHE A 71 5.86 -0.02 0.18
C PHE A 71 4.61 0.28 1.01
N ASN A 72 4.10 1.52 0.96
CA ASN A 72 2.81 1.83 1.57
C ASN A 72 1.68 1.03 0.89
N ALA A 73 1.67 0.98 -0.45
CA ALA A 73 0.68 0.18 -1.17
C ALA A 73 0.82 -1.33 -0.87
N ALA A 74 2.06 -1.83 -0.83
CA ALA A 74 2.35 -3.21 -0.49
C ALA A 74 1.88 -3.59 0.94
N PHE A 75 2.11 -2.71 1.91
CA PHE A 75 1.61 -2.87 3.27
C PHE A 75 0.07 -2.92 3.29
N ASN A 76 -0.60 -2.02 2.56
CA ASN A 76 -2.06 -2.00 2.47
C ASN A 76 -2.63 -3.30 1.88
N VAL A 77 -1.96 -3.92 0.91
CA VAL A 77 -2.37 -5.24 0.40
C VAL A 77 -2.26 -6.31 1.50
N ALA A 78 -1.15 -6.31 2.24
CA ALA A 78 -0.93 -7.29 3.29
C ALA A 78 -1.93 -7.14 4.45
N VAL A 79 -2.19 -5.91 4.90
CA VAL A 79 -3.09 -5.65 6.04
C VAL A 79 -4.55 -5.94 5.72
N ASN A 80 -5.03 -5.57 4.53
CA ASN A 80 -6.40 -5.89 4.12
C ASN A 80 -6.61 -7.40 3.97
N ARG A 81 -5.59 -8.13 3.50
CA ARG A 81 -5.64 -9.60 3.47
C ARG A 81 -5.70 -10.20 4.88
N ALA A 82 -4.86 -9.74 5.79
CA ALA A 82 -4.87 -10.22 7.17
C ALA A 82 -6.23 -10.00 7.82
N MET A 83 -6.82 -8.82 7.62
CA MET A 83 -8.18 -8.52 8.08
C MET A 83 -9.19 -9.57 7.56
N LEU A 84 -9.22 -9.81 6.25
CA LEU A 84 -10.19 -10.74 5.66
C LEU A 84 -10.05 -12.17 6.21
N ASN A 85 -8.81 -12.59 6.51
CA ASN A 85 -8.53 -13.94 6.98
C ASN A 85 -8.68 -14.12 8.49
N GLN A 86 -8.53 -13.05 9.29
CA GLN A 86 -8.52 -13.15 10.76
C GLN A 86 -9.81 -12.65 11.41
N VAL A 87 -10.54 -11.72 10.77
CA VAL A 87 -11.77 -11.15 11.33
C VAL A 87 -12.97 -12.01 10.94
N PRO A 88 -13.75 -12.53 11.91
CA PRO A 88 -14.97 -13.29 11.65
C PRO A 88 -15.98 -12.50 10.82
N ASP A 89 -16.72 -13.18 9.94
CA ASP A 89 -17.63 -12.54 8.98
C ASP A 89 -18.64 -11.57 9.61
N HIS A 90 -19.14 -11.88 10.81
CA HIS A 90 -20.12 -11.06 11.52
C HIS A 90 -19.55 -9.73 12.03
N ASP A 91 -18.24 -9.66 12.32
CA ASP A 91 -17.58 -8.47 12.87
C ASP A 91 -16.88 -7.63 11.79
N ARG A 92 -16.80 -8.12 10.55
CA ARG A 92 -16.04 -7.46 9.48
C ARG A 92 -16.47 -6.03 9.21
N ILE A 93 -17.77 -5.73 9.28
CA ILE A 93 -18.29 -4.37 9.03
C ILE A 93 -17.79 -3.42 10.12
N GLY A 94 -17.94 -3.80 11.39
CA GLY A 94 -17.50 -3.00 12.53
C GLY A 94 -15.99 -2.79 12.54
N TYR A 95 -15.22 -3.86 12.30
CA TYR A 95 -13.77 -3.78 12.17
C TYR A 95 -13.34 -2.85 11.03
N THR A 96 -13.95 -2.98 9.85
CA THR A 96 -13.62 -2.14 8.68
C THR A 96 -13.93 -0.67 8.96
N ALA A 97 -15.06 -0.37 9.61
CA ALA A 97 -15.40 0.98 10.02
C ALA A 97 -14.36 1.57 11.00
N LEU A 98 -13.98 0.79 12.02
CA LEU A 98 -12.97 1.20 12.99
C LEU A 98 -11.59 1.41 12.32
N TRP A 99 -11.22 0.54 11.39
CA TRP A 99 -10.01 0.67 10.59
C TRP A 99 -10.01 1.97 9.76
N THR A 100 -11.10 2.28 9.07
CA THR A 100 -11.23 3.52 8.29
C THR A 100 -11.14 4.75 9.17
N VAL A 101 -11.84 4.78 10.31
CA VAL A 101 -11.79 5.91 11.26
C VAL A 101 -10.38 6.10 11.80
N SER A 102 -9.72 5.00 12.21
CA SER A 102 -8.35 5.03 12.75
C SER A 102 -7.35 5.53 11.71
N THR A 103 -7.48 5.07 10.46
CA THR A 103 -6.62 5.50 9.35
C THR A 103 -6.84 6.96 9.01
N ALA A 104 -8.10 7.42 8.93
CA ALA A 104 -8.42 8.82 8.68
C ALA A 104 -7.88 9.74 9.78
N LEU A 105 -8.01 9.31 11.05
CA LEU A 105 -7.48 10.05 12.19
C LEU A 105 -5.94 10.14 12.12
N ALA A 106 -5.26 9.03 11.83
CA ALA A 106 -3.80 9.02 11.68
C ALA A 106 -3.34 9.93 10.54
N LEU A 107 -3.98 9.85 9.37
CA LEU A 107 -3.67 10.70 8.21
C LEU A 107 -3.99 12.19 8.47
N GLY A 108 -4.96 12.50 9.32
CA GLY A 108 -5.32 13.87 9.69
C GLY A 108 -4.42 14.47 10.77
N ILE A 109 -4.11 13.73 11.84
CA ILE A 109 -3.29 14.23 12.95
C ILE A 109 -1.83 14.40 12.54
N THR A 110 -1.31 13.49 11.70
CA THR A 110 0.11 13.50 11.29
C THR A 110 0.59 14.84 10.70
N PRO A 111 -0.08 15.44 9.69
CA PRO A 111 0.36 16.72 9.14
C PRO A 111 0.21 17.88 10.13
N VAL A 112 -0.78 17.86 11.02
CA VAL A 112 -0.95 18.89 12.06
C VAL A 112 0.21 18.83 13.07
N ALA A 113 0.53 17.64 13.57
CA ALA A 113 1.65 17.43 14.47
C ALA A 113 2.98 17.81 13.80
N ALA A 114 3.18 17.41 12.53
CA ALA A 114 4.37 17.77 11.77
C ALA A 114 4.50 19.30 11.58
N GLY A 115 3.39 19.97 11.24
CA GLY A 115 3.35 21.43 11.13
C GLY A 115 3.77 22.12 12.43
N PHE A 116 3.19 21.70 13.56
CA PHE A 116 3.52 22.24 14.89
C PHE A 116 5.01 22.04 15.25
N LEU A 117 5.55 20.85 15.00
CA LEU A 117 6.97 20.53 15.21
C LEU A 117 7.88 21.41 14.36
N ILE A 118 7.54 21.60 13.07
CA ILE A 118 8.33 22.42 12.15
C ILE A 118 8.24 23.90 12.53
N GLU A 119 7.08 24.39 12.95
CA GLU A 119 6.92 25.78 13.38
C GLU A 119 7.76 26.10 14.63
N HIS A 120 7.80 25.20 15.62
CA HIS A 120 8.52 25.43 16.88
C HIS A 120 10.03 25.18 16.79
N PHE A 121 10.45 24.17 16.02
CA PHE A 121 11.85 23.73 15.97
C PHE A 121 12.53 23.97 14.61
N GLY A 122 11.83 24.59 13.65
CA GLY A 122 12.33 24.88 12.32
C GLY A 122 12.86 23.63 11.61
N LEU A 123 14.12 23.70 11.16
CA LEU A 123 14.79 22.59 10.46
C LEU A 123 14.97 21.34 11.35
N TRP A 124 15.16 21.51 12.66
CA TRP A 124 15.22 20.37 13.58
C TRP A 124 13.86 19.70 13.72
N GLY A 125 12.78 20.47 13.71
CA GLY A 125 11.41 19.94 13.67
C GLY A 125 11.16 19.07 12.43
N PHE A 126 11.62 19.55 11.27
CA PHE A 126 11.57 18.77 10.03
C PHE A 126 12.33 17.44 10.13
N ARG A 127 13.57 17.46 10.64
CA ARG A 127 14.37 16.25 10.85
C ARG A 127 13.74 15.29 11.86
N LEU A 128 13.20 15.81 12.96
CA LEU A 128 12.49 15.02 13.96
C LEU A 128 11.30 14.27 13.37
N CYS A 129 10.53 14.89 12.46
CA CYS A 129 9.41 14.22 11.80
C CYS A 129 9.86 12.94 11.06
N PHE A 130 10.96 13.00 10.31
CA PHE A 130 11.49 11.81 9.61
C PHE A 130 12.11 10.79 10.55
N LEU A 131 12.80 11.22 11.62
CA LEU A 131 13.33 10.30 12.64
C LEU A 131 12.21 9.55 13.34
N LEU A 132 11.16 10.27 13.76
CA LEU A 132 9.97 9.68 14.39
C LEU A 132 9.29 8.73 13.42
N SER A 133 9.05 9.13 12.17
CA SER A 133 8.44 8.29 11.15
C SER A 133 9.24 7.00 10.90
N GLY A 134 10.57 7.10 10.74
CA GLY A 134 11.45 5.94 10.57
C GLY A 134 11.45 5.01 11.79
N PHE A 135 11.45 5.58 13.00
CA PHE A 135 11.40 4.82 14.23
C PHE A 135 10.05 4.10 14.41
N THR A 136 8.93 4.80 14.28
CA THR A 136 7.59 4.22 14.47
C THR A 136 7.28 3.16 13.43
N THR A 137 7.70 3.34 12.18
CA THR A 137 7.52 2.33 11.12
C THR A 137 8.36 1.08 11.37
N THR A 138 9.61 1.24 11.81
CA THR A 138 10.49 0.13 12.20
C THR A 138 9.92 -0.63 13.40
N LEU A 139 9.48 0.09 14.44
CA LEU A 139 8.86 -0.49 15.62
C LEU A 139 7.57 -1.24 15.28
N ALA A 140 6.70 -0.66 14.45
CA ALA A 140 5.51 -1.32 13.95
C ALA A 140 5.86 -2.60 13.19
N GLY A 141 6.89 -2.57 12.34
CA GLY A 141 7.39 -3.75 11.63
C GLY A 141 7.78 -4.89 12.57
N PHE A 142 8.49 -4.57 13.67
CA PHE A 142 8.79 -5.54 14.73
C PHE A 142 7.53 -6.06 15.41
N LEU A 143 6.62 -5.18 15.83
CA LEU A 143 5.37 -5.59 16.48
C LEU A 143 4.55 -6.54 15.61
N TYR A 144 4.49 -6.31 14.29
CA TYR A 144 3.79 -7.20 13.37
C TYR A 144 4.40 -8.59 13.25
N LEU A 145 5.73 -8.74 13.43
CA LEU A 145 6.35 -10.07 13.48
C LEU A 145 5.94 -10.86 14.73
N PHE A 146 5.67 -10.18 15.84
CA PHE A 146 5.33 -10.83 17.10
C PHE A 146 3.82 -11.04 17.29
N LEU A 147 3.00 -10.08 16.83
CA LEU A 147 1.56 -10.08 17.09
C LEU A 147 0.75 -10.83 16.01
N ILE A 148 1.22 -10.86 14.77
CA ILE A 148 0.50 -11.56 13.69
C ILE A 148 1.07 -12.96 13.52
N TYR A 149 0.34 -13.94 14.04
CA TYR A 149 0.61 -15.35 13.79
C TYR A 149 -0.06 -15.79 12.48
N ASP A 150 0.74 -16.01 11.44
CA ASP A 150 0.24 -16.56 10.17
C ASP A 150 0.54 -18.05 10.04
N ARG A 151 -0.48 -18.82 9.65
CA ARG A 151 -0.28 -20.15 9.08
C ARG A 151 0.18 -19.98 7.63
N SER A 152 1.45 -20.27 7.33
CA SER A 152 1.94 -20.24 5.95
C SER A 152 1.30 -21.37 5.14
N LEU A 153 0.73 -21.02 3.98
CA LEU A 153 0.21 -22.00 3.02
C LEU A 153 1.18 -22.09 1.83
N SER A 154 2.06 -23.10 1.89
CA SER A 154 2.76 -23.74 0.78
C SER A 154 3.97 -23.05 0.12
N GLU A 155 4.98 -23.88 -0.18
CA GLU A 155 6.22 -23.60 -0.94
C GLU A 155 5.96 -23.46 -2.45
N LYS A 156 5.51 -22.31 -2.95
CA LYS A 156 5.52 -22.04 -4.40
C LYS A 156 6.71 -21.17 -4.81
N THR A 157 7.39 -21.60 -5.88
CA THR A 157 8.66 -21.08 -6.41
C THR A 157 8.61 -19.59 -6.77
N TRP A 158 9.53 -18.82 -6.19
CA TRP A 158 9.68 -17.36 -6.31
C TRP A 158 9.70 -16.81 -7.75
N LEU A 159 10.18 -17.59 -8.72
CA LEU A 159 10.33 -17.16 -10.11
C LEU A 159 8.99 -16.92 -10.83
N HIS A 160 7.92 -17.62 -10.44
CA HIS A 160 6.59 -17.35 -10.98
C HIS A 160 5.93 -16.11 -10.36
N LEU A 161 6.43 -15.62 -9.21
CA LEU A 161 5.87 -14.47 -8.50
C LEU A 161 6.27 -13.13 -9.13
N LEU A 162 7.34 -13.09 -9.93
CA LEU A 162 7.94 -11.87 -10.48
C LEU A 162 7.63 -11.64 -11.96
N ASN A 163 6.65 -12.34 -12.56
CA ASN A 163 6.33 -12.15 -13.98
C ASN A 163 5.78 -10.72 -14.24
N PRO A 164 6.52 -9.85 -14.94
CA PRO A 164 6.14 -8.44 -15.16
C PRO A 164 5.00 -8.28 -16.16
N VAL A 165 4.66 -9.34 -16.91
CA VAL A 165 3.55 -9.33 -17.88
C VAL A 165 2.19 -9.33 -17.16
N LEU A 166 2.12 -9.84 -15.94
CA LEU A 166 0.88 -9.89 -15.15
C LEU A 166 0.33 -8.50 -14.78
N PRO A 167 1.10 -7.58 -14.16
CA PRO A 167 0.60 -6.23 -13.87
C PRO A 167 0.27 -5.44 -15.14
N LEU A 168 1.00 -5.65 -16.25
CA LEU A 168 0.71 -5.02 -17.54
C LEU A 168 -0.63 -5.50 -18.12
N ARG A 169 -0.90 -6.81 -18.02
CA ARG A 169 -2.19 -7.40 -18.40
C ARG A 169 -3.34 -6.89 -17.52
N THR A 170 -3.10 -6.74 -16.22
CA THR A 170 -4.08 -6.17 -15.28
C THR A 170 -4.37 -4.70 -15.63
N ALA A 171 -3.35 -3.90 -15.95
CA ALA A 171 -3.51 -2.52 -16.41
C ALA A 171 -4.34 -2.43 -17.69
N GLY A 172 -4.07 -3.31 -18.67
CA GLY A 172 -4.87 -3.42 -19.89
C GLY A 172 -6.34 -3.77 -19.60
N ARG A 173 -6.61 -4.68 -18.66
CA ARG A 173 -7.98 -4.99 -18.21
C ARG A 173 -8.65 -3.81 -17.51
N ILE A 174 -7.94 -3.09 -16.64
CA ILE A 174 -8.48 -1.90 -15.97
C ILE A 174 -8.84 -0.85 -17.02
N LEU A 175 -7.95 -0.58 -17.99
CA LEU A 175 -8.26 0.31 -19.11
C LEU A 175 -9.48 -0.16 -19.91
N TRP A 176 -9.57 -1.46 -20.21
CA TRP A 176 -10.71 -2.04 -20.92
C TRP A 176 -12.04 -1.89 -20.16
N ILE A 177 -12.01 -2.03 -18.82
CA ILE A 177 -13.15 -1.79 -17.93
C ILE A 177 -13.53 -0.32 -17.90
N THR A 178 -12.56 0.57 -17.71
CA THR A 178 -12.79 2.02 -17.62
C THR A 178 -13.32 2.60 -18.92
N LEU A 179 -12.90 2.05 -20.08
CA LEU A 179 -13.44 2.41 -21.39
C LEU A 179 -14.83 1.81 -21.66
N GLY A 180 -15.37 1.02 -20.72
CA GLY A 180 -16.69 0.42 -20.79
C GLY A 180 -16.81 -0.73 -21.79
N LEU A 181 -15.68 -1.26 -22.28
CA LEU A 181 -15.64 -2.33 -23.27
C LEU A 181 -15.71 -3.73 -22.64
N HIS A 182 -15.72 -3.82 -21.31
CA HIS A 182 -15.78 -5.11 -20.62
C HIS A 182 -17.20 -5.71 -20.64
N GLU A 183 -17.29 -7.03 -20.78
CA GLU A 183 -18.54 -7.80 -20.80
C GLU A 183 -19.43 -7.55 -19.58
N SER A 184 -18.87 -7.12 -18.44
CA SER A 184 -19.63 -6.71 -17.26
C SER A 184 -20.56 -5.51 -17.51
N ASN A 185 -20.31 -4.69 -18.53
CA ASN A 185 -21.19 -3.58 -18.94
C ASN A 185 -22.32 -4.01 -19.91
N ARG A 186 -22.40 -5.29 -20.29
CA ARG A 186 -23.32 -5.79 -21.33
C ARG A 186 -24.60 -6.48 -20.83
N GLN A 187 -25.00 -6.33 -19.57
CA GLN A 187 -26.26 -6.92 -19.09
C GLN A 187 -27.09 -5.90 -18.30
N VAL A 188 -28.14 -5.32 -18.91
CA VAL A 188 -29.55 -5.75 -18.84
C VAL A 188 -30.35 -4.96 -19.89
N SER A 189 -30.76 -5.60 -20.98
CA SER A 189 -31.85 -5.10 -21.84
C SER A 189 -32.49 -6.24 -22.64
N SER A 190 -33.16 -7.16 -21.95
CA SER A 190 -34.22 -8.01 -22.54
C SER A 190 -34.90 -8.84 -21.45
N THR A 191 -35.62 -8.17 -20.56
CA THR A 191 -36.75 -8.77 -19.85
C THR A 191 -37.98 -8.03 -20.33
N ASP A 192 -38.57 -8.49 -21.43
CA ASP A 192 -39.96 -8.24 -21.79
C ASP A 192 -40.38 -9.24 -22.88
N GLU A 193 -41.00 -10.34 -22.45
CA GLU A 193 -42.38 -10.67 -22.88
C GLU A 193 -42.91 -11.90 -22.10
N PRO A 194 -44.18 -11.88 -21.65
CA PRO A 194 -44.80 -12.97 -20.89
C PRO A 194 -45.36 -14.08 -21.80
N ARG A 195 -45.40 -15.30 -21.24
CA ARG A 195 -45.96 -16.54 -21.82
C ARG A 195 -47.38 -16.38 -22.40
N PRO A 196 -47.77 -17.27 -23.32
CA PRO A 196 -49.05 -17.96 -23.21
C PRO A 196 -48.86 -19.45 -22.91
N SER A 197 -49.64 -19.91 -21.94
CA SER A 197 -49.90 -21.30 -21.61
C SER A 197 -50.67 -22.01 -22.72
N SER A 198 -50.25 -23.23 -23.06
CA SER A 198 -51.10 -24.26 -23.66
C SER A 198 -50.85 -25.58 -22.93
#